data_AF-A0A957KVZ3-F1
#
_entry.id   AF-A0A957KVZ3-F1
#
_cell.length_a   1.000
_cell.length_b   1.000
_cell.length_c   1.000
_cell.angle_alpha   90.00
_cell.angle_beta   90.00
_cell.angle_gamma   90.00
#
_symmetry.space_group_name_H-M   'P 1'
#
loop_
_entity.id
_entity.type
_entity.pdbx_description
1 polymer ?
#
loop_
_entity_poly.entity_id
_entity_poly.type
_entity_poly.pdbx_seq_one_letter_code
_entity_poly.pdbx_strand_id
1 'polypeptide(L)' 'AWEVSDQYLFGPDLLVAPVMEAGVTQRPIYLPAGAQWTNAWSGEVLAGGQTVTVDAPLQTIPLFLRDGATLPIR' A
#
# COMPACT_ATOMS: atom_id res chain seq x y z
N ALA A 1 -10.29 9.52 -0.28
CA ALA A 1 -10.09 8.60 0.86
C ALA A 1 -11.40 7.96 1.33
N TRP A 2 -12.44 8.74 1.64
CA TRP A 2 -13.72 8.23 2.18
C TRP A 2 -14.45 7.17 1.34
N GLU A 3 -14.18 7.10 0.03
CA GLU A 3 -14.79 6.11 -0.88
C GLU A 3 -13.97 4.83 -1.06
N VAL A 4 -12.76 4.76 -0.48
CA VAL A 4 -11.90 3.59 -0.64
C VAL A 4 -12.22 2.59 0.47
N SER A 5 -12.79 1.45 0.10
CA SER A 5 -13.28 0.42 1.04
C SER A 5 -12.40 -0.83 1.10
N ASP A 6 -11.39 -0.93 0.23
CA ASP A 6 -10.60 -2.12 -0.07
C ASP A 6 -9.11 -1.98 0.30
N GLN A 7 -8.80 -0.97 1.11
CA GLN A 7 -7.52 -0.74 1.77
C GLN A 7 -7.77 -0.01 3.10
N TYR A 8 -6.85 -0.13 4.06
CA TYR A 8 -7.00 0.49 5.37
C TYR A 8 -5.64 0.81 5.99
N LEU A 9 -5.66 1.63 7.05
CA LEU A 9 -4.49 1.87 7.88
C LEU A 9 -4.51 0.91 9.08
N PHE A 10 -3.40 0.21 9.31
CA PHE A 10 -3.16 -0.57 10.51
C PHE A 10 -2.22 0.23 11.43
N GLY A 11 -2.81 0.84 12.46
CA GLY A 11 -2.13 1.91 13.19
C GLY A 11 -1.99 3.18 12.33
N PRO A 12 -1.14 4.14 12.72
CA PRO A 12 -1.01 5.41 12.01
C PRO A 12 -0.22 5.32 10.69
N ASP A 13 0.71 4.36 10.59
CA ASP A 13 1.80 4.44 9.62
C ASP A 13 1.82 3.33 8.56
N LEU A 14 1.04 2.24 8.74
CA LEU A 14 1.02 1.13 7.79
C LEU A 14 -0.29 1.15 6.98
N LEU A 15 -0.19 1.33 5.67
CA LEU A 15 -1.29 1.12 4.74
C LEU A 15 -1.26 -0.31 4.19
N VAL A 16 -2.40 -0.98 4.30
CA VAL A 16 -2.60 -2.38 3.89
C VAL A 16 -3.66 -2.41 2.80
N ALA A 17 -3.35 -3.08 1.68
CA ALA A 17 -4.27 -3.23 0.55
C ALA A 17 -4.38 -4.71 0.12
N PRO A 18 -5.24 -5.51 0.77
CA PRO A 18 -5.34 -6.95 0.54
C PRO A 18 -5.92 -7.29 -0.85
N VAL A 19 -5.39 -8.29 -1.55
CA VAL A 19 -6.01 -8.78 -2.79
C VAL A 19 -7.22 -9.63 -2.43
N MET A 20 -8.41 -9.23 -2.90
CA MET A 20 -9.68 -9.88 -2.53
C MET A 20 -10.29 -10.73 -3.66
N GLU A 21 -9.69 -10.71 -4.86
CA GLU A 21 -10.17 -11.41 -6.05
C GLU A 21 -9.18 -12.49 -6.50
N ALA A 22 -9.71 -13.65 -6.88
CA ALA A 22 -8.88 -14.78 -7.31
C ALA A 22 -8.17 -14.48 -8.64
N GLY A 23 -6.88 -14.82 -8.71
CA GLY A 23 -6.06 -14.68 -9.93
C GLY A 23 -5.56 -13.26 -10.22
N VAL A 24 -5.95 -12.26 -9.42
CA VAL A 24 -5.42 -10.90 -9.53
C VAL A 24 -3.97 -10.89 -9.04
N THR A 25 -3.08 -10.33 -9.88
CA THR A 25 -1.63 -10.22 -9.60
C THR A 25 -1.13 -8.79 -9.60
N GLN A 26 -1.99 -7.82 -9.91
CA GLN A 26 -1.75 -6.39 -9.80
C GLN A 26 -3.05 -5.71 -9.40
N ARG A 27 -3.00 -4.63 -8.60
CA ARG A 27 -4.21 -3.85 -8.29
C ARG A 27 -3.91 -2.37 -8.13
N PRO A 28 -4.90 -1.49 -8.43
CA PRO A 28 -4.81 -0.09 -8.07
C PRO A 28 -4.93 0.09 -6.55
N ILE A 29 -4.14 1.00 -6.00
CA ILE A 29 -4.14 1.40 -4.58
C ILE A 29 -4.07 2.91 -4.53
N TYR A 30 -4.93 3.53 -3.73
CA TYR A 30 -4.86 4.96 -3.46
C TYR A 30 -3.83 5.24 -2.36
N LEU A 31 -2.84 6.08 -2.62
CA LEU A 31 -1.92 6.58 -1.59
C LEU A 31 -2.51 7.89 -1.03
N PRO A 32 -2.88 7.98 0.26
CA PRO A 32 -3.42 9.20 0.84
C PRO A 32 -2.50 10.40 0.68
N ALA A 33 -3.07 11.56 0.35
CA ALA A 33 -2.33 12.82 0.26
C ALA A 33 -1.72 13.25 1.60
N GLY A 34 -0.69 14.10 1.54
CA GLY A 34 -0.07 14.72 2.71
C GLY A 34 1.06 13.91 3.36
N ALA A 35 1.48 12.81 2.74
CA ALA A 35 2.61 11.99 3.18
C ALA A 35 3.37 11.38 2.00
N GLN A 36 4.58 10.90 2.26
CA GLN A 36 5.29 9.97 1.38
C GLN A 36 5.00 8.54 1.81
N TRP A 37 4.95 7.63 0.84
CA TRP A 37 4.62 6.22 1.04
C TRP A 37 5.73 5.35 0.50
N THR A 38 6.33 4.54 1.35
CA THR A 38 7.39 3.60 0.97
C THR A 38 6.79 2.22 0.78
N ASN A 39 6.92 1.63 -0.41
CA ASN A 39 6.58 0.23 -0.62
C ASN A 39 7.44 -0.62 0.29
N ALA A 40 6.79 -1.39 1.17
CA ALA A 40 7.47 -2.07 2.25
C ALA A 40 8.33 -3.28 1.77
N TRP A 41 8.15 -3.71 0.52
CA TRP A 41 8.90 -4.80 -0.10
C TRP A 41 10.04 -4.30 -0.99
N SER A 42 9.75 -3.35 -1.90
CA SER A 42 10.75 -2.84 -2.86
C SER A 42 11.59 -1.69 -2.32
N GLY A 43 11.12 -1.00 -1.26
CA GLY A 43 11.72 0.23 -0.76
C GLY A 43 11.45 1.46 -1.63
N GLU A 44 10.67 1.34 -2.71
CA GLU A 44 10.30 2.46 -3.57
C GLU A 44 9.48 3.50 -2.80
N VAL A 45 9.84 4.78 -2.94
CA VAL A 45 9.15 5.90 -2.29
C VAL A 45 8.28 6.64 -3.31
N LEU A 46 6.99 6.77 -2.99
CA LEU A 46 5.97 7.38 -3.82
C LEU A 46 5.30 8.55 -3.09
N ALA A 47 4.94 9.60 -3.82
CA ALA A 47 4.16 10.69 -3.29
C ALA A 47 2.71 10.25 -3.00
N GLY A 48 2.10 10.77 -1.94
CA GLY A 48 0.66 10.62 -1.69
C GLY A 48 -0.21 11.43 -2.63
N GLY A 49 -1.52 11.21 -2.55
CA GLY A 49 -2.55 11.93 -3.30
C GLY A 49 -2.86 11.35 -4.68
N GLN A 50 -2.41 10.13 -4.94
CA GLN A 50 -2.54 9.48 -6.25
C GLN A 50 -2.93 8.00 -6.10
N THR A 51 -3.48 7.45 -7.17
CA THR A 51 -3.68 6.00 -7.29
C THR A 51 -2.56 5.41 -8.12
N VAL A 52 -1.94 4.35 -7.62
CA VAL A 52 -0.86 3.62 -8.29
C VAL A 52 -1.28 2.17 -8.51
N THR A 53 -0.93 1.60 -9.66
CA THR A 53 -1.07 0.16 -9.90
C THR A 53 0.20 -0.53 -9.43
N VAL A 54 0.06 -1.53 -8.55
CA VAL A 54 1.21 -2.21 -7.95
C VAL A 54 1.13 -3.70 -8.17
N ASP A 55 2.29 -4.34 -8.18
CA ASP A 55 2.39 -5.79 -8.17
C ASP A 55 1.87 -6.36 -6.84
N ALA A 56 1.04 -7.40 -6.96
CA ALA A 56 0.46 -8.14 -5.86
C ALA A 56 0.45 -9.65 -6.20
N PRO A 57 1.64 -10.27 -6.41
CA PRO A 57 1.73 -11.70 -6.66
C PRO A 57 1.17 -12.48 -5.45
N LEU A 58 0.80 -13.74 -5.66
CA LEU A 58 0.09 -14.56 -4.66
C LEU A 58 0.74 -14.57 -3.25
N GLN A 59 2.05 -14.43 -3.16
CA GLN A 59 2.82 -14.47 -1.91
C GLN A 59 3.02 -13.09 -1.25
N THR A 60 2.49 -12.02 -1.84
CA THR A 60 2.78 -10.65 -1.42
C THR A 60 1.50 -9.84 -1.34
N ILE A 61 1.21 -9.35 -0.14
CA ILE A 61 0.18 -8.33 0.07
C ILE A 61 0.84 -6.97 -0.08
N PRO A 62 0.29 -6.05 -0.89
CA PRO A 62 0.80 -4.68 -0.96
C PRO A 62 0.74 -3.96 0.40
N LEU A 63 1.89 -3.46 0.83
CA LEU A 63 2.09 -2.75 2.09
C LEU A 63 2.87 -1.46 1.83
N PHE A 64 2.44 -0.37 2.46
CA PHE A 64 3.10 0.94 2.37
C PHE A 64 3.32 1.57 3.74
N LEU A 65 4.53 2.08 3.97
CA LEU A 65 4.96 2.75 5.19
C LEU A 65 4.92 4.27 4.99
N ARG A 66 4.25 4.98 5.89
CA ARG A 66 4.12 6.43 5.87
C ARG A 66 5.39 7.12 6.36
N ASP A 67 5.84 8.17 5.67
CA ASP A 67 6.86 9.14 6.10
C ASP A 67 8.13 8.52 6.72
N GLY A 68 8.59 7.41 6.14
CA GLY A 68 9.82 6.73 6.57
C GLY A 68 9.67 5.88 7.84
N ALA A 69 8.45 5.54 8.25
CA ALA A 69 8.20 4.55 9.30
C ALA A 69 8.92 3.23 8.97
N THR A 70 9.47 2.59 10.00
CA THR A 70 10.21 1.33 9.86
C THR A 70 9.43 0.19 10.50
N LEU A 71 9.18 -0.86 9.74
CA LEU A 71 8.63 -2.11 10.24
C LEU A 71 9.60 -3.24 9.86
N PRO A 72 9.97 -4.14 10.78
CA PRO A 72 10.71 -5.34 10.40
C PRO A 72 9.76 -6.27 9.64
N ILE A 73 9.93 -6.31 8.32
CA ILE A 73 9.21 -7.21 7.43
C ILE A 73 10.18 -8.31 7.01
N ARG A 74 9.72 -9.56 7.02
CA ARG A 74 10.51 -10.74 6.66
C ARG A 74 9.92 -11.43 5.45
#